data_AF-A0AB39MBY1-F1
#
_entry.id   AF-A0AB39MBY1-F1
#
_cell.length_a   1.000
_cell.length_b   1.000
_cell.length_c   1.000
_cell.angle_alpha   90.00
_cell.angle_beta   90.00
_cell.angle_gamma   90.00
#
_symmetry.space_group_name_H-M   'P 1'
#
loop_
_entity.id
_entity.type
_entity.pdbx_description
1 polymer ?
#
loop_
_entity_poly.entity_id
_entity_poly.type
_entity_poly.pdbx_seq_one_letter_code
_entity_poly.pdbx_strand_id
1 'polypeptide(L)'
;MIRYAEEWPWKIQVIPQRSESLIGQGDDLFHALQDVRRQLDPRGIVLCCNGARANARPSRAASERGAEFVYLIPKGRPASTRDLAPIFSPVPADMAVTVEEQEESWRRISSRRVNSLWPINPAWWVRRYEEVVKGAVVWIPEADKDGFTTWHPHSRR
;
A
#
# COMPACT_ATOMS: atom_id res chain seq x y z
N MET A 1 -8.29 -10.82 6.85
CA MET A 1 -8.29 -10.85 5.36
C MET A 1 -8.49 -9.43 4.85
N ILE A 2 -7.83 -9.04 3.74
CA ILE A 2 -7.97 -7.73 3.08
C ILE A 2 -8.48 -7.98 1.66
N ARG A 3 -9.50 -7.21 1.25
CA ARG A 3 -10.12 -7.26 -0.08
C ARG A 3 -10.32 -5.83 -0.57
N TYR A 4 -10.35 -5.61 -1.88
CA TYR A 4 -10.57 -4.27 -2.43
C TYR A 4 -11.43 -4.28 -3.69
N ALA A 5 -12.11 -3.16 -3.96
CA ALA A 5 -12.89 -2.95 -5.19
C ALA A 5 -12.28 -1.81 -6.01
N GLU A 6 -12.14 -2.01 -7.32
CA GLU A 6 -11.54 -1.07 -8.29
C GLU A 6 -12.60 -0.13 -8.89
N GLU A 7 -13.60 0.25 -8.10
CA GLU A 7 -14.64 1.21 -8.48
C GLU A 7 -14.42 2.49 -7.68
N TRP A 8 -14.61 3.66 -8.31
CA TRP A 8 -14.51 4.92 -7.58
C TRP A 8 -15.79 5.17 -6.73
N PRO A 9 -15.67 5.54 -5.44
CA PRO A 9 -14.43 5.65 -4.65
C PRO A 9 -13.87 4.26 -4.31
N TRP A 10 -12.54 4.12 -4.35
CA TRP A 10 -11.85 2.86 -4.07
C TRP A 10 -12.23 2.37 -2.68
N LYS A 11 -12.53 1.07 -2.55
CA LYS A 11 -12.97 0.48 -1.29
C LYS A 11 -12.00 -0.60 -0.86
N ILE A 12 -11.69 -0.60 0.44
CA ILE A 12 -11.00 -1.73 1.09
C ILE A 12 -11.93 -2.28 2.16
N GLN A 13 -12.10 -3.59 2.15
CA GLN A 13 -12.75 -4.32 3.21
C GLN A 13 -11.69 -5.11 3.99
N VAL A 14 -11.68 -4.93 5.30
CA VAL A 14 -10.88 -5.72 6.23
C VAL A 14 -11.82 -6.59 7.05
N ILE A 15 -11.53 -7.88 7.09
CA ILE A 15 -12.26 -8.86 7.89
C ILE A 15 -11.28 -9.38 8.97
N PRO A 16 -11.33 -8.83 10.19
CA PRO A 16 -10.56 -9.33 11.33
C PRO A 16 -11.09 -10.71 11.77
N GLN A 17 -10.24 -11.56 12.37
CA GLN A 17 -10.64 -12.91 12.77
C GLN A 17 -11.69 -12.96 13.91
N ARG A 18 -11.82 -11.88 14.70
CA ARG A 18 -12.67 -11.82 15.90
C ARG A 18 -13.48 -10.52 16.00
N SER A 19 -13.73 -9.86 14.88
CA SER A 19 -14.46 -8.59 14.87
C SER A 19 -15.25 -8.44 13.58
N GLU A 20 -16.21 -7.53 13.60
CA GLU A 20 -16.97 -7.16 12.41
C GLU A 20 -16.05 -6.66 11.30
N SER A 21 -16.46 -6.90 10.05
CA SER A 21 -15.75 -6.36 8.90
C SER A 21 -15.83 -4.85 8.89
N LEU A 22 -14.72 -4.19 8.55
CA LEU A 22 -14.66 -2.74 8.39
C LEU A 22 -14.41 -2.42 6.92
N ILE A 23 -15.03 -1.34 6.46
CA ILE A 23 -14.88 -0.82 5.12
C ILE A 23 -14.31 0.58 5.23
N GLY A 24 -13.34 0.88 4.39
CA GLY A 24 -12.80 2.21 4.22
C GLY A 24 -12.71 2.57 2.77
N GLN A 25 -12.75 3.87 2.53
CA GLN A 25 -12.88 4.46 1.20
C GLN A 25 -11.82 5.52 0.96
N GLY A 26 -11.45 5.72 -0.29
CA GLY A 26 -10.50 6.77 -0.66
C GLY A 26 -10.35 6.97 -2.16
N ASP A 27 -9.54 7.95 -2.50
CA ASP A 27 -9.22 8.28 -3.90
C ASP A 27 -8.39 7.19 -4.59
N ASP A 28 -7.71 6.36 -3.81
CA ASP A 28 -6.95 5.18 -4.22
C ASP A 28 -6.91 4.14 -3.07
N LEU A 29 -6.28 2.98 -3.31
CA LEU A 29 -6.12 1.94 -2.28
C LEU A 29 -5.33 2.42 -1.06
N PHE A 30 -4.41 3.37 -1.23
CA PHE A 30 -3.64 3.89 -0.10
C PHE A 30 -4.51 4.72 0.84
N HIS A 31 -5.34 5.61 0.30
CA HIS A 31 -6.27 6.41 1.08
C HIS A 31 -7.39 5.55 1.69
N ALA A 32 -7.91 4.57 0.93
CA ALA A 32 -8.88 3.60 1.48
C ALA A 32 -8.28 2.78 2.62
N LEU A 33 -6.98 2.42 2.54
CA LEU A 33 -6.30 1.67 3.58
C LEU A 33 -6.10 2.53 4.83
N GLN A 34 -5.75 3.80 4.66
CA GLN A 34 -5.69 4.75 5.76
C GLN A 34 -7.05 4.91 6.44
N ASP A 35 -8.13 5.01 5.66
CA ASP A 35 -9.48 5.15 6.20
C ASP A 35 -9.89 3.96 7.06
N VAL A 36 -9.67 2.72 6.59
CA VAL A 36 -9.89 1.52 7.44
C VAL A 36 -8.98 1.55 8.67
N ARG A 37 -7.71 1.92 8.53
CA ARG A 37 -6.77 1.93 9.66
C ARG A 37 -7.15 2.96 10.71
N ARG A 38 -7.70 4.13 10.34
CA ARG A 38 -8.24 5.11 11.31
C ARG A 38 -9.36 4.52 12.17
N GLN A 39 -10.10 3.52 11.67
CA GLN A 39 -11.13 2.82 12.43
C GLN A 39 -10.54 1.71 13.35
N LEU A 40 -9.40 1.14 12.95
CA LEU A 40 -8.73 0.02 13.62
C LEU A 40 -7.70 0.46 14.68
N ASP A 41 -6.93 1.51 14.41
CA ASP A 41 -5.84 1.99 15.28
C ASP A 41 -6.34 2.29 16.71
N PRO A 42 -7.49 2.96 16.93
CA PRO A 42 -8.02 3.20 18.28
C PRO A 42 -8.42 1.91 19.03
N ARG A 43 -8.60 0.80 18.31
CA ARG A 43 -8.95 -0.52 18.87
C ARG A 43 -7.69 -1.36 19.16
N GLY A 44 -6.49 -0.81 18.94
CA GLY A 44 -5.23 -1.54 19.09
C GLY A 44 -5.00 -2.61 18.02
N ILE A 45 -5.73 -2.56 16.89
CA ILE A 45 -5.59 -3.54 15.81
C ILE A 45 -4.68 -2.95 14.73
N VAL A 46 -3.54 -3.60 14.48
CA VAL A 46 -2.54 -3.14 13.50
C VAL A 46 -2.59 -3.98 12.23
N LEU A 47 -2.74 -3.33 11.08
CA LEU A 47 -2.62 -4.00 9.78
C LEU A 47 -1.16 -4.12 9.37
N CYS A 48 -0.64 -5.34 9.44
CA CYS A 48 0.77 -5.66 9.19
C CYS A 48 1.08 -5.79 7.68
N CYS A 49 0.95 -4.68 6.93
CA CYS A 49 1.23 -4.62 5.49
C CYS A 49 2.15 -3.45 5.12
N ASN A 50 2.78 -3.48 3.94
CA ASN A 50 3.68 -2.42 3.49
C ASN A 50 3.01 -1.04 3.47
N GLY A 51 1.73 -0.95 3.11
CA GLY A 51 0.95 0.29 3.13
C GLY A 51 0.81 0.91 4.52
N ALA A 52 1.08 0.15 5.60
CA ALA A 52 1.06 0.62 6.97
C ALA A 52 2.41 1.10 7.50
N ARG A 53 3.49 1.05 6.71
CA ARG A 53 4.82 1.48 7.16
C ARG A 53 4.95 2.99 7.20
N ALA A 54 5.75 3.50 8.13
CA ALA A 54 5.97 4.94 8.33
C ALA A 54 6.53 5.65 7.09
N ASN A 55 7.23 4.94 6.22
CA ASN A 55 7.84 5.48 5.02
C ASN A 55 7.12 5.10 3.72
N ALA A 56 5.94 4.48 3.80
CA ALA A 56 5.16 4.11 2.63
C ALA A 56 4.37 5.30 2.07
N ARG A 57 4.59 5.59 0.78
CA ARG A 57 3.80 6.56 0.02
C ARG A 57 3.63 6.14 -1.44
N PRO A 58 2.43 6.25 -2.02
CA PRO A 58 2.28 6.18 -3.47
C PRO A 58 2.92 7.43 -4.10
N SER A 59 3.41 7.29 -5.33
CA SER A 59 3.62 8.49 -6.17
C SER A 59 2.29 8.98 -6.71
N ARG A 60 2.22 10.26 -7.10
CA ARG A 60 1.02 10.81 -7.75
C ARG A 60 0.52 9.93 -8.92
N ALA A 61 1.44 9.50 -9.78
CA ALA A 61 1.11 8.64 -10.91
C ALA A 61 0.63 7.24 -10.48
N ALA A 62 1.11 6.71 -9.35
CA ALA A 62 0.61 5.45 -8.80
C ALA A 62 -0.82 5.62 -8.23
N SER A 63 -1.07 6.72 -7.51
CA SER A 63 -2.40 7.09 -7.01
C SER A 63 -3.44 7.24 -8.10
N GLU A 64 -3.10 7.93 -9.20
CA GLU A 64 -3.99 8.06 -10.38
C GLU A 64 -4.39 6.72 -11.02
N ARG A 65 -3.68 5.63 -10.68
CA ARG A 65 -3.98 4.25 -11.12
C ARG A 65 -4.38 3.32 -9.97
N GLY A 66 -4.80 3.86 -8.83
CA GLY A 66 -5.32 3.07 -7.72
C GLY A 66 -4.32 2.66 -6.63
N ALA A 67 -3.04 3.00 -6.75
CA ALA A 67 -2.03 2.79 -5.70
C ALA A 67 -1.85 1.33 -5.22
N GLU A 68 -1.90 0.35 -6.11
CA GLU A 68 -1.57 -1.06 -5.81
C GLU A 68 -0.15 -1.25 -5.22
N PHE A 69 0.73 -0.28 -5.50
CA PHE A 69 2.11 -0.25 -5.03
C PHE A 69 2.43 1.08 -4.35
N VAL A 70 3.33 1.02 -3.38
CA VAL A 70 3.87 2.17 -2.64
C VAL A 70 5.38 2.19 -2.71
N TYR A 71 5.97 3.39 -2.69
CA TYR A 71 7.40 3.55 -2.45
C TYR A 71 7.68 3.51 -0.94
N LEU A 72 8.66 2.71 -0.56
CA LEU A 72 9.24 2.66 0.78
C LEU A 72 10.36 3.69 0.86
N ILE A 73 10.03 4.92 1.20
CA ILE A 73 10.97 6.05 1.10
C ILE A 73 12.13 5.86 2.08
N PRO A 74 13.37 5.69 1.60
CA PRO A 74 14.52 5.47 2.45
C PRO A 74 14.95 6.77 3.14
N LYS A 75 15.62 6.65 4.29
CA LYS A 75 16.24 7.82 4.94
C LYS A 75 17.49 8.24 4.16
N GLY A 76 17.62 9.54 3.89
CA GLY A 76 18.86 10.13 3.37
C GLY A 76 19.12 9.97 1.88
N ARG A 77 18.22 9.36 1.10
CA ARG A 77 18.31 9.30 -0.38
C ARG A 77 16.94 9.39 -1.05
N PRO A 78 16.86 9.76 -2.33
CA PRO A 78 15.64 9.64 -3.11
C PRO A 78 15.14 8.19 -3.20
N ALA A 79 13.82 8.02 -3.23
CA ALA A 79 13.19 6.75 -3.54
C ALA A 79 13.40 6.40 -5.03
N SER A 80 13.54 5.10 -5.30
CA SER A 80 13.72 4.53 -6.64
C SER A 80 12.75 3.38 -6.87
N THR A 81 12.70 2.84 -8.07
CA THR A 81 11.88 1.65 -8.37
C THR A 81 12.28 0.41 -7.57
N ARG A 82 13.49 0.36 -7.02
CA ARG A 82 13.91 -0.72 -6.12
C ARG A 82 13.22 -0.62 -4.75
N ASP A 83 12.67 0.54 -4.43
CA ASP A 83 11.96 0.81 -3.19
C ASP A 83 10.44 0.62 -3.34
N LEU A 84 9.98 0.19 -4.52
CA LEU A 84 8.58 -0.08 -4.78
C LEU A 84 8.18 -1.42 -4.15
N ALA A 85 7.08 -1.42 -3.40
CA ALA A 85 6.54 -2.61 -2.77
C ALA A 85 5.01 -2.67 -2.93
N PRO A 86 4.43 -3.86 -3.09
CA PRO A 86 2.98 -4.01 -3.14
C PRO A 86 2.35 -3.59 -1.81
N ILE A 87 1.26 -2.83 -1.86
CA ILE A 87 0.68 -2.18 -0.69
C ILE A 87 0.22 -3.17 0.39
N PHE A 88 -0.35 -4.31 -0.01
CA PHE A 88 -0.88 -5.32 0.92
C PHE A 88 0.11 -6.43 1.30
N SER A 89 1.33 -6.43 0.75
CA SER A 89 2.33 -7.43 1.13
C SER A 89 2.62 -7.38 2.64
N PRO A 90 2.68 -8.55 3.32
CA PRO A 90 2.80 -8.62 4.76
C PRO A 90 4.16 -8.11 5.22
N VAL A 91 4.18 -7.53 6.40
CA VAL A 91 5.40 -7.09 7.09
C VAL A 91 5.33 -7.47 8.56
N PRO A 92 6.48 -7.56 9.26
CA PRO A 92 6.50 -7.67 10.70
C PRO A 92 5.71 -6.54 11.39
N ALA A 93 5.08 -6.85 12.53
CA ALA A 93 4.21 -5.90 13.24
C ALA A 93 4.95 -4.65 13.74
N ASP A 94 6.24 -4.77 14.07
CA ASP A 94 7.12 -3.68 14.48
C ASP A 94 7.49 -2.71 13.34
N MET A 95 7.18 -3.06 12.09
CA MET A 95 7.34 -2.17 10.93
C MET A 95 6.07 -1.39 10.58
N ALA A 96 4.90 -1.83 11.04
CA ALA A 96 3.63 -1.15 10.83
C ALA A 96 3.44 -0.07 11.91
N VAL A 97 2.93 1.09 11.50
CA VAL A 97 2.67 2.22 12.40
C VAL A 97 1.21 2.63 12.31
N THR A 98 0.76 3.49 13.21
CA THR A 98 -0.56 4.13 13.10
C THR A 98 -0.63 5.08 11.91
N VAL A 99 -1.83 5.44 11.49
CA VAL A 99 -2.02 6.44 10.42
C VAL A 99 -1.43 7.79 10.83
N GLU A 100 -1.58 8.18 12.10
CA GLU A 100 -1.05 9.45 12.60
C GLU A 100 0.49 9.49 12.53
N GLU A 101 1.17 8.45 13.00
CA GLU A 101 2.63 8.32 12.90
C GLU A 101 3.10 8.29 11.45
N GLN A 102 2.34 7.65 10.56
CA GLN A 102 2.63 7.61 9.13
C GLN A 102 2.56 9.02 8.50
N GLU A 103 1.53 9.79 8.83
CA GLU A 103 1.41 11.19 8.37
C GLU A 103 2.51 12.08 8.94
N GLU A 104 2.86 11.91 10.21
CA GLU A 104 3.94 12.67 10.83
C GLU A 104 5.29 12.36 10.18
N SER A 105 5.57 11.07 9.95
CA SER A 105 6.74 10.62 9.19
C SER A 105 6.79 11.25 7.80
N TRP A 106 5.66 11.30 7.10
CA TRP A 106 5.59 11.94 5.79
C TRP A 106 5.87 13.44 5.83
N ARG A 107 5.31 14.18 6.79
CA ARG A 107 5.63 15.61 6.98
C ARG A 107 7.13 15.83 7.19
N ARG A 108 7.79 14.96 7.95
CA ARG A 108 9.26 15.01 8.15
C ARG A 108 10.05 14.67 6.88
N ILE A 109 9.54 13.76 6.05
CA ILE A 109 10.18 13.38 4.77
C ILE A 109 10.02 14.50 3.73
N SER A 110 8.81 15.04 3.56
CA SER A 110 8.47 16.02 2.52
C SER A 110 9.02 17.42 2.81
N SER A 111 9.22 17.78 4.09
CA SER A 111 9.88 19.04 4.50
C SER A 111 11.38 19.05 4.23
N ARG A 112 12.02 17.89 4.09
CA ARG A 112 13.42 17.82 3.66
C ARG A 112 13.45 18.14 2.18
N ARG A 113 14.08 19.26 1.79
CA ARG A 113 14.39 19.58 0.39
C ARG A 113 15.36 18.52 -0.16
N VAL A 114 14.86 17.36 -0.53
CA VAL A 114 15.59 16.42 -1.37
C VAL A 114 15.48 17.00 -2.78
N ASN A 115 16.60 17.46 -3.32
CA ASN A 115 16.64 18.21 -4.56
C ASN A 115 15.91 17.43 -5.66
N SER A 116 14.93 18.11 -6.25
CA SER A 116 13.89 17.57 -7.12
C SER A 116 14.47 17.18 -8.47
N LEU A 117 14.93 15.94 -8.56
CA LEU A 117 14.71 15.15 -9.76
C LEU A 117 14.03 13.87 -9.29
N TRP A 118 12.73 13.97 -9.00
CA TRP A 118 11.84 12.83 -9.13
C TRP A 118 12.12 12.30 -10.54
N PRO A 119 12.76 11.14 -10.74
CA PRO A 119 13.05 10.72 -12.09
C PRO A 119 11.70 10.53 -12.76
N ILE A 120 11.48 11.35 -13.79
CA ILE A 120 10.48 11.12 -14.81
C ILE A 120 10.53 9.64 -15.11
N ASN A 121 9.37 9.02 -14.96
CA ASN A 121 9.23 7.60 -14.96
C ASN A 121 9.13 7.09 -16.41
N PRO A 122 10.21 6.59 -17.02
CA PRO A 122 10.25 6.18 -18.41
C PRO A 122 9.79 4.72 -18.53
N ALA A 123 9.38 4.31 -19.73
CA ALA A 123 8.71 3.05 -20.07
C ALA A 123 9.30 1.72 -19.52
N TRP A 124 10.52 1.71 -18.98
CA TRP A 124 11.08 0.57 -18.23
C TRP A 124 10.35 0.28 -16.90
N TRP A 125 9.45 1.16 -16.46
CA TRP A 125 8.56 0.96 -15.32
C TRP A 125 7.60 -0.21 -15.48
N VAL A 126 7.07 -0.44 -16.68
CA VAL A 126 6.15 -1.56 -16.97
C VAL A 126 6.90 -2.89 -16.85
N ARG A 127 8.14 -2.96 -17.33
CA ARG A 127 8.91 -4.21 -17.36
C ARG A 127 9.34 -4.67 -15.97
N ARG A 128 9.76 -3.75 -15.09
CA ARG A 128 10.13 -4.11 -13.71
C ARG A 128 8.93 -4.29 -12.79
N TYR A 129 7.81 -3.58 -13.05
CA TYR A 129 6.49 -3.90 -12.50
C TYR A 129 6.13 -5.36 -12.83
N GLU A 130 6.24 -5.76 -14.10
CA GLU A 130 6.02 -7.15 -14.51
C GLU A 130 7.02 -8.14 -13.91
N GLU A 131 8.31 -7.80 -13.75
CA GLU A 131 9.31 -8.71 -13.15
C GLU A 131 9.15 -8.86 -11.63
N VAL A 132 8.82 -7.80 -10.90
CA VAL A 132 8.54 -7.88 -9.45
C VAL A 132 7.24 -8.64 -9.19
N VAL A 133 6.24 -8.44 -10.06
CA VAL A 133 4.99 -9.20 -10.05
C VAL A 133 5.24 -10.67 -10.48
N LYS A 134 5.97 -10.95 -11.56
CA LYS A 134 6.13 -12.33 -12.05
C LYS A 134 7.26 -13.12 -11.37
N GLY A 135 8.19 -12.46 -10.69
CA GLY A 135 9.46 -13.06 -10.23
C GLY A 135 9.53 -13.50 -8.77
N ALA A 136 8.81 -12.86 -7.83
CA ALA A 136 9.04 -13.11 -6.39
C ALA A 136 7.87 -13.75 -5.62
N VAL A 137 6.63 -13.59 -6.08
CA VAL A 137 5.41 -14.22 -5.55
C VAL A 137 4.45 -14.22 -6.73
N VAL A 138 3.88 -15.34 -7.13
CA VAL A 138 2.92 -15.32 -8.25
C VAL A 138 1.63 -14.66 -7.74
N TRP A 139 1.30 -13.50 -8.29
CA TRP A 139 0.09 -12.73 -7.99
C TRP A 139 -1.05 -13.32 -8.79
N ILE A 140 -2.12 -13.71 -8.12
CA ILE A 140 -3.37 -14.04 -8.80
C ILE A 140 -4.45 -13.22 -8.09
N PRO A 141 -4.86 -12.06 -8.65
CA PRO A 141 -6.06 -11.39 -8.18
C PRO A 141 -7.24 -12.33 -8.43
N GLU A 142 -7.88 -12.78 -7.36
CA GLU A 142 -9.12 -13.55 -7.46
C GLU A 142 -10.28 -12.59 -7.17
N ALA A 143 -10.93 -12.15 -8.25
CA ALA A 143 -12.16 -11.39 -8.19
C ALA A 143 -13.28 -12.30 -7.68
N ASP A 144 -14.00 -11.85 -6.66
CA ASP A 144 -15.19 -12.55 -6.18
C ASP A 144 -16.44 -12.18 -6.99
N LYS A 145 -17.55 -12.82 -6.64
CA LYS A 145 -18.87 -12.58 -7.26
C LYS A 145 -19.46 -11.21 -6.89
N ASP A 146 -18.89 -10.51 -5.91
CA ASP A 146 -19.38 -9.27 -5.32
C ASP A 146 -18.56 -8.03 -5.79
N GLY A 147 -17.62 -8.21 -6.71
CA GLY A 147 -16.78 -7.14 -7.28
C GLY A 147 -15.52 -6.79 -6.47
N PHE A 148 -15.15 -7.61 -5.48
CA PHE A 148 -13.94 -7.45 -4.67
C PHE A 148 -12.83 -8.42 -5.10
N THR A 149 -11.63 -7.89 -5.25
CA THR A 149 -10.39 -8.65 -5.43
C THR A 149 -9.80 -9.02 -4.08
N THR A 150 -9.45 -10.30 -3.87
CA THR A 150 -8.87 -10.80 -2.61
C THR A 150 -7.35 -10.91 -2.70
N TRP A 151 -6.64 -10.43 -1.66
CA TRP A 151 -5.18 -10.55 -1.58
C TRP A 151 -4.77 -11.89 -0.94
N HIS A 152 -4.14 -12.78 -1.73
CA HIS A 152 -3.56 -14.04 -1.24
C HIS A 152 -2.02 -13.99 -1.32
N PRO A 153 -1.29 -14.19 -0.21
CA PRO A 153 0.15 -14.43 -0.28
C PRO A 153 0.39 -15.80 -0.89
N HIS A 154 0.83 -15.87 -2.15
CA HIS A 154 1.24 -17.15 -2.73
C HIS A 154 2.70 -17.45 -2.37
N SER A 155 2.94 -18.19 -1.29
CA SER A 155 4.25 -18.79 -1.06
C SER A 155 4.49 -19.83 -2.16
N ARG A 156 5.54 -19.69 -2.98
CA ARG A 156 6.04 -20.84 -3.74
C ARG A 156 6.39 -21.92 -2.70
N ARG A 157 5.73 -23.08 -2.80
CA ARG A 157 6.19 -24.31 -2.16
C ARG A 157 7.54 -24.72 -2.73
#